data_AF-A0A9D4WU28-F1
#
_entry.id   AF-A0A9D4WU28-F1
#
_cell.length_a   1.000
_cell.length_b   1.000
_cell.length_c   1.000
_cell.angle_alpha   90.00
_cell.angle_beta   90.00
_cell.angle_gamma   90.00
#
_symmetry.space_group_name_H-M   'P 1'
#
loop_
_entity.id
_entity.type
_entity.pdbx_description
1 polymer ?
#
loop_
_entity_poly.entity_id
_entity_poly.type
_entity_poly.pdbx_seq_one_letter_code
_entity_poly.pdbx_strand_id
1 'polypeptide(L)'
;MASKKPWRIIPRPLLETILNNHAQHHRVHQPLLLHGPRGVGKTTLILERLLNDWNKGPHITGYVDFAESIKPQTGPSFPWASWSTSPPPTLSDCRKSLDQCLEAMAEKALRMGAITSRQIFTSLNKWHGLTASLRRVLNTPASNKGSPAALWDRAVLTMSTQCNADEIDRVLGFGEKEKNVLSVEEASYFKESVVALKLAKKVIEMQQGWRANAIAHMNRTGGFSRTLTHSSTDWPLLLLDLLSQAAEIHHFQPKLVLNNIEVLKHATVNDEFSVTGPLYHDSLIWRIIALGANEQCLPIILVTSDGYYSYEAFLDFGYMEIFISRETFGWTPQEAQMHMVTDYFSHSEVWILS
;
A
#
# COMPACT_ATOMS: atom_id res chain seq x y z
N MET A 1 -34.19 -9.16 -14.45
CA MET A 1 -33.73 -10.02 -13.36
C MET A 1 -32.61 -10.90 -13.89
N ALA A 2 -31.35 -10.53 -13.65
CA ALA A 2 -30.21 -11.33 -14.09
C ALA A 2 -30.21 -12.66 -13.33
N SER A 3 -30.09 -13.77 -14.05
CA SER A 3 -30.07 -15.11 -13.46
C SER A 3 -28.93 -15.21 -12.45
N LYS A 4 -29.25 -15.44 -11.16
CA LYS A 4 -28.28 -15.78 -10.12
C LYS A 4 -27.66 -17.13 -10.45
N LYS A 5 -26.59 -17.14 -11.27
CA LYS A 5 -25.73 -18.32 -11.36
C LYS A 5 -25.20 -18.60 -9.95
N PRO A 6 -25.28 -19.85 -9.47
CA PRO A 6 -24.68 -20.20 -8.19
C PRO A 6 -23.17 -19.93 -8.26
N TRP A 7 -22.61 -19.40 -7.18
CA TRP A 7 -21.19 -19.08 -7.06
C TRP A 7 -20.32 -20.33 -7.31
N ARG A 8 -19.24 -20.17 -8.06
CA ARG A 8 -18.34 -21.29 -8.39
C ARG A 8 -17.41 -21.55 -7.21
N ILE A 9 -17.57 -22.68 -6.54
CA ILE A 9 -16.72 -23.10 -5.43
C ILE A 9 -15.29 -23.37 -5.93
N ILE A 10 -14.30 -22.63 -5.39
CA ILE A 10 -12.87 -22.89 -5.62
C ILE A 10 -12.32 -23.68 -4.43
N PRO A 11 -11.74 -24.87 -4.63
CA PRO A 11 -11.10 -25.63 -3.56
C PRO A 11 -9.97 -24.84 -2.90
N ARG A 12 -9.90 -24.87 -1.57
CA ARG A 12 -8.89 -24.15 -0.79
C ARG A 12 -7.43 -24.43 -1.23
N PRO A 13 -7.01 -25.69 -1.50
CA PRO A 13 -5.65 -25.95 -1.97
C PRO A 13 -5.31 -25.28 -3.31
N LEU A 14 -6.31 -25.15 -4.20
CA LEU A 14 -6.13 -24.46 -5.48
C LEU A 14 -5.96 -22.95 -5.25
N LEU A 15 -6.73 -22.36 -4.33
CA LEU A 15 -6.59 -20.95 -3.95
C LEU A 15 -5.22 -20.66 -3.33
N GLU A 16 -4.78 -21.49 -2.39
CA GLU A 16 -3.44 -21.40 -1.78
C GLU A 16 -2.34 -21.49 -2.83
N THR A 17 -2.47 -22.40 -3.79
CA THR A 17 -1.53 -22.55 -4.90
C THR A 17 -1.47 -21.29 -5.76
N ILE A 18 -2.62 -20.70 -6.10
CA ILE A 18 -2.67 -19.47 -6.92
C ILE A 18 -2.04 -18.29 -6.17
N LEU A 19 -2.40 -18.11 -4.90
CA LEU A 19 -1.86 -17.04 -4.06
C LEU A 19 -0.35 -17.19 -3.87
N ASN A 20 0.13 -18.41 -3.60
CA ASN A 20 1.55 -18.69 -3.50
C ASN A 20 2.26 -18.44 -4.83
N ASN A 21 1.74 -18.94 -5.95
CA ASN A 21 2.33 -18.69 -7.25
C ASN A 21 2.45 -17.19 -7.51
N HIS A 22 1.39 -16.41 -7.28
CA HIS A 22 1.43 -14.96 -7.44
C HIS A 22 2.48 -14.29 -6.54
N ALA A 23 2.50 -14.64 -5.26
CA ALA A 23 3.43 -14.10 -4.27
C ALA A 23 4.90 -14.48 -4.50
N GLN A 24 5.18 -15.55 -5.26
CA GLN A 24 6.53 -16.02 -5.56
C GLN A 24 7.16 -15.33 -6.79
N HIS A 25 6.39 -14.55 -7.55
CA HIS A 25 6.94 -13.75 -8.65
C HIS A 25 7.60 -12.48 -8.10
N HIS A 26 8.75 -12.09 -8.65
CA HIS A 26 9.44 -10.85 -8.28
C HIS A 26 8.63 -9.61 -8.67
N ARG A 27 8.05 -9.64 -9.87
CA ARG A 27 7.20 -8.57 -10.42
C ARG A 27 6.02 -9.16 -11.18
N VAL A 28 4.91 -8.45 -11.16
CA VAL A 28 3.66 -8.80 -11.80
C VAL A 28 3.06 -7.58 -12.47
N HIS A 29 2.29 -7.81 -13.53
CA HIS A 29 1.62 -6.75 -14.26
C HIS A 29 0.22 -6.43 -13.70
N GLN A 30 -0.33 -7.31 -12.84
CA GLN A 30 -1.71 -7.26 -12.39
C GLN A 30 -1.82 -7.53 -10.88
N PRO A 31 -2.51 -6.66 -10.12
CA PRO A 31 -2.92 -6.97 -8.76
C PRO A 31 -3.89 -8.16 -8.72
N LEU A 32 -3.81 -8.96 -7.66
CA LEU A 32 -4.75 -10.05 -7.41
C LEU A 32 -5.88 -9.56 -6.51
N LEU A 33 -7.13 -9.74 -6.95
CA LEU A 33 -8.31 -9.42 -6.14
C LEU A 33 -8.82 -10.71 -5.47
N LEU A 34 -8.64 -10.79 -4.15
CA LEU A 34 -9.21 -11.85 -3.31
C LEU A 34 -10.54 -11.37 -2.75
N HIS A 35 -11.61 -11.64 -3.49
CA HIS A 35 -12.96 -11.27 -3.08
C HIS A 35 -13.78 -12.48 -2.60
N GLY A 36 -14.74 -12.21 -1.73
CA GLY A 36 -15.72 -13.19 -1.27
C GLY A 36 -16.55 -12.63 -0.12
N PRO A 37 -17.66 -13.26 0.28
CA PRO A 37 -18.48 -12.77 1.38
C PRO A 37 -17.66 -12.53 2.66
N ARG A 38 -18.17 -11.66 3.54
CA ARG A 38 -17.57 -11.49 4.88
C ARG A 38 -17.68 -12.81 5.66
N GLY A 39 -16.72 -13.10 6.54
CA GLY A 39 -16.73 -14.30 7.39
C GLY A 39 -16.21 -15.60 6.75
N VAL A 40 -15.92 -15.63 5.44
CA VAL A 40 -15.48 -16.85 4.72
C VAL A 40 -14.00 -17.26 4.95
N GLY A 41 -13.31 -16.60 5.89
CA GLY A 41 -11.93 -16.94 6.25
C GLY A 41 -10.82 -16.36 5.35
N LYS A 42 -11.08 -15.33 4.55
CA LYS A 42 -10.06 -14.67 3.69
C LYS A 42 -8.85 -14.18 4.49
N THR A 43 -9.10 -13.39 5.53
CA THR A 43 -8.07 -12.85 6.42
C THR A 43 -7.32 -13.97 7.14
N THR A 44 -8.06 -14.96 7.65
CA THR A 44 -7.48 -16.13 8.34
C THR A 44 -6.56 -16.93 7.42
N LEU A 45 -6.92 -17.13 6.15
CA LEU A 45 -6.05 -17.80 5.18
C LEU A 45 -4.73 -17.05 5.04
N ILE A 46 -4.79 -15.73 4.88
CA ILE A 46 -3.60 -14.91 4.68
C ILE A 46 -2.74 -14.93 5.94
N LEU A 47 -3.31 -14.55 7.10
CA LEU A 47 -2.54 -14.37 8.33
C LEU A 47 -1.98 -15.69 8.88
N GLU A 48 -2.81 -16.72 8.99
CA GLU A 48 -2.44 -17.95 9.71
C GLU A 48 -1.72 -18.97 8.83
N ARG A 49 -1.95 -18.95 7.50
CA ARG A 49 -1.39 -19.97 6.59
C ARG A 49 -0.32 -19.45 5.64
N LEU A 50 -0.52 -18.27 5.06
CA LEU A 50 0.34 -17.79 3.97
C LEU A 50 1.41 -16.81 4.44
N LEU A 51 1.08 -15.92 5.38
CA LEU A 51 1.93 -14.80 5.77
C LEU A 51 3.27 -15.26 6.36
N ASN A 52 3.26 -16.33 7.17
CA ASN A 52 4.49 -16.91 7.72
C ASN A 52 5.44 -17.37 6.62
N ASP A 53 4.94 -18.10 5.62
CA ASP A 53 5.75 -18.57 4.50
C ASP A 53 6.19 -17.42 3.60
N TRP A 54 5.32 -16.43 3.43
CA TRP A 54 5.61 -15.24 2.64
C TRP A 54 6.61 -14.27 3.29
N ASN A 55 7.01 -14.52 4.53
CA ASN A 55 8.07 -13.80 5.23
C ASN A 55 9.32 -14.67 5.49
N LYS A 56 9.39 -15.89 4.93
CA LYS A 56 10.60 -16.72 4.97
C LYS A 56 11.57 -16.36 3.85
N GLY A 57 12.87 -16.46 4.12
CA GLY A 57 13.91 -16.27 3.11
C GLY A 57 13.96 -14.84 2.53
N PRO A 58 14.15 -14.67 1.20
CA PRO A 58 14.27 -13.36 0.55
C PRO A 58 12.99 -12.52 0.58
N HIS A 59 11.88 -13.12 0.99
CA HIS A 59 10.57 -12.51 0.89
C HIS A 59 10.28 -11.58 2.07
N ILE A 60 9.59 -10.48 1.77
CA ILE A 60 9.04 -9.56 2.76
C ILE A 60 7.59 -9.23 2.38
N THR A 61 6.68 -9.35 3.34
CA THR A 61 5.27 -9.03 3.12
C THR A 61 4.87 -7.83 3.95
N GLY A 62 4.42 -6.77 3.29
CA GLY A 62 3.63 -5.72 3.92
C GLY A 62 2.19 -6.18 4.06
N TYR A 63 1.60 -6.00 5.24
CA TYR A 63 0.19 -6.27 5.50
C TYR A 63 -0.44 -5.04 6.12
N VAL A 64 -1.47 -4.51 5.47
CA VAL A 64 -2.24 -3.36 5.95
C VAL A 64 -3.69 -3.77 6.04
N ASP A 65 -4.30 -3.59 7.21
CA ASP A 65 -5.74 -3.79 7.40
C ASP A 65 -6.42 -2.45 7.70
N PHE A 66 -7.16 -1.92 6.73
CA PHE A 66 -7.84 -0.65 6.89
C PHE A 66 -9.00 -0.69 7.90
N ALA A 67 -9.43 -1.89 8.33
CA ALA A 67 -10.43 -2.08 9.37
C ALA A 67 -9.82 -2.23 10.78
N GLU A 68 -8.49 -2.26 10.94
CA GLU A 68 -7.83 -2.54 12.22
C GLU A 68 -8.23 -1.57 13.35
N SER A 69 -8.41 -0.29 13.01
CA SER A 69 -8.77 0.75 13.98
C SER A 69 -10.25 0.73 14.37
N ILE A 70 -11.08 -0.07 13.69
CA ILE A 70 -12.51 -0.23 13.99
C ILE A 70 -12.63 -1.10 15.23
N LYS A 71 -12.64 -0.44 16.40
CA LYS A 71 -12.78 -1.14 17.67
C LYS A 71 -14.19 -1.70 17.85
N PRO A 72 -14.32 -2.93 18.38
CA PRO A 72 -15.59 -3.43 18.84
C PRO A 72 -16.14 -2.54 19.96
N GLN A 73 -17.35 -1.97 19.79
CA GLN A 73 -17.93 -1.10 20.82
C GLN A 73 -18.35 -1.86 22.09
N THR A 74 -18.45 -3.20 22.04
CA THR A 74 -18.94 -4.02 23.15
C THR A 74 -18.19 -5.36 23.25
N GLY A 75 -17.18 -5.42 24.13
CA GLY A 75 -16.59 -6.67 24.63
C GLY A 75 -15.78 -7.50 23.63
N PRO A 76 -15.25 -8.66 24.09
CA PRO A 76 -14.37 -9.54 23.30
C PRO A 76 -15.07 -10.28 22.15
N SER A 77 -16.35 -10.02 21.89
CA SER A 77 -17.19 -10.74 20.92
C SER A 77 -18.07 -9.80 20.09
N PHE A 78 -17.45 -8.94 19.29
CA PHE A 78 -18.18 -8.08 18.36
C PHE A 78 -18.34 -8.78 17.01
N PRO A 79 -19.56 -8.83 16.44
CA PRO A 79 -19.79 -9.50 15.17
C PRO A 79 -19.02 -8.81 14.04
N TRP A 80 -18.36 -9.61 13.20
CA TRP A 80 -17.69 -9.16 11.97
C TRP A 80 -18.63 -8.50 10.94
N ALA A 81 -19.95 -8.63 11.12
CA ALA A 81 -20.97 -7.96 10.33
C ALA A 81 -21.25 -6.50 10.75
N SER A 82 -20.74 -6.07 11.92
CA SER A 82 -21.10 -4.80 12.57
C SER A 82 -20.22 -3.60 12.19
N TRP A 83 -19.50 -3.66 11.06
CA TRP A 83 -18.77 -2.50 10.53
C TRP A 83 -19.69 -1.36 10.11
N SER A 84 -20.91 -1.67 9.65
CA SER A 84 -21.92 -0.66 9.30
C SER A 84 -22.45 0.11 10.52
N THR A 85 -22.32 -0.45 11.72
CA THR A 85 -22.76 0.16 12.98
C THR A 85 -21.62 0.81 13.76
N SER A 86 -20.37 0.65 13.30
CA SER A 86 -19.19 1.25 13.91
C SER A 86 -18.82 2.54 13.18
N PRO A 87 -18.28 3.57 13.86
CA PRO A 87 -17.81 4.75 13.20
C PRO A 87 -16.72 4.38 12.19
N PRO A 88 -16.80 4.86 10.94
CA PRO A 88 -15.76 4.61 9.95
C PRO A 88 -14.41 5.19 10.41
N PRO A 89 -13.29 4.57 10.05
CA PRO A 89 -11.97 5.08 10.39
C PRO A 89 -11.70 6.42 9.71
N THR A 90 -10.75 7.17 10.23
CA THR A 90 -10.32 8.40 9.57
C THR A 90 -9.41 8.08 8.40
N LEU A 91 -9.54 8.85 7.31
CA LEU A 91 -8.69 8.67 6.14
C LEU A 91 -7.22 8.91 6.46
N SER A 92 -6.93 9.85 7.37
CA SER A 92 -5.57 10.12 7.85
C SER A 92 -4.95 8.89 8.52
N ASP A 93 -5.69 8.17 9.37
CA ASP A 93 -5.19 6.95 10.02
C ASP A 93 -4.95 5.83 9.00
N CYS A 94 -5.86 5.65 8.03
CA CYS A 94 -5.69 4.68 6.96
C CYS A 94 -4.46 4.99 6.10
N ARG A 95 -4.28 6.26 5.70
CA ARG A 95 -3.10 6.73 4.96
C ARG A 95 -1.83 6.47 5.74
N LYS A 96 -1.81 6.83 7.01
CA LYS A 96 -0.67 6.63 7.90
C LYS A 96 -0.30 5.16 8.02
N SER A 97 -1.27 4.26 8.17
CA SER A 97 -1.02 2.81 8.24
C SER A 97 -0.35 2.29 6.96
N LEU A 98 -0.88 2.68 5.80
CA LEU A 98 -0.29 2.32 4.51
C LEU A 98 1.13 2.88 4.34
N ASP A 99 1.30 4.18 4.60
CA ASP A 99 2.58 4.88 4.48
C ASP A 99 3.63 4.25 5.40
N GLN A 100 3.29 3.96 6.65
CA GLN A 100 4.19 3.33 7.62
C GLN A 100 4.58 1.90 7.20
N CYS A 101 3.64 1.11 6.68
CA CYS A 101 3.94 -0.22 6.18
C CYS A 101 4.92 -0.17 5.00
N LEU A 102 4.65 0.69 4.01
CA LEU A 102 5.51 0.85 2.84
C LEU A 102 6.88 1.45 3.19
N GLU A 103 6.93 2.40 4.12
CA GLU A 103 8.16 2.97 4.65
C GLU A 103 9.00 1.89 5.32
N ALA A 104 8.42 1.06 6.20
CA ALA A 104 9.14 -0.03 6.85
C ALA A 104 9.72 -1.03 5.84
N MET A 105 8.97 -1.34 4.76
CA MET A 105 9.48 -2.18 3.67
C MET A 105 10.63 -1.52 2.92
N ALA A 106 10.52 -0.21 2.61
CA ALA A 106 11.55 0.54 1.91
C ALA A 106 12.81 0.72 2.76
N GLU A 107 12.67 0.92 4.07
CA GLU A 107 13.78 0.94 5.02
C GLU A 107 14.52 -0.40 5.05
N LYS A 108 13.80 -1.53 5.04
CA LYS A 108 14.45 -2.84 4.94
C LYS A 108 15.17 -3.02 3.59
N ALA A 109 14.60 -2.53 2.49
CA ALA A 109 15.27 -2.53 1.19
C ALA A 109 16.54 -1.64 1.19
N LEU A 110 16.50 -0.49 1.86
CA LEU A 110 17.67 0.39 2.06
C LEU A 110 18.77 -0.31 2.86
N ARG A 111 18.43 -1.00 3.96
CA ARG A 111 19.39 -1.80 4.75
C ARG A 111 20.08 -2.88 3.93
N MET A 112 19.35 -3.48 2.98
CA MET A 112 19.86 -4.49 2.07
C MET A 112 20.63 -3.91 0.88
N GLY A 113 20.71 -2.58 0.75
CA GLY A 113 21.37 -1.91 -0.38
C GLY A 113 20.59 -1.99 -1.69
N ALA A 114 19.33 -2.42 -1.64
CA ALA A 114 18.50 -2.61 -2.83
C ALA A 114 17.91 -1.29 -3.38
N ILE A 115 17.88 -0.24 -2.57
CA ILE A 115 17.44 1.11 -2.96
C ILE A 115 18.60 2.10 -2.76
N THR A 116 18.83 2.95 -3.74
CA THR A 116 19.88 3.97 -3.74
C THR A 116 19.31 5.39 -3.88
N SER A 117 20.06 6.40 -3.43
CA SER A 117 19.75 7.83 -3.63
C SER A 117 19.41 8.17 -5.10
N ARG A 118 20.16 7.59 -6.05
CA ARG A 118 19.94 7.81 -7.49
C ARG A 118 18.63 7.21 -8.00
N GLN A 119 18.26 6.01 -7.54
CA GLN A 119 16.98 5.39 -7.87
C GLN A 119 15.83 6.23 -7.32
N ILE A 120 15.93 6.67 -6.06
CA ILE A 120 14.94 7.57 -5.43
C ILE A 120 14.75 8.84 -6.26
N PHE A 121 15.84 9.50 -6.64
CA PHE A 121 15.79 10.69 -7.49
C PHE A 121 15.12 10.42 -8.84
N THR A 122 15.47 9.31 -9.50
CA THR A 122 14.99 9.00 -10.85
C THR A 122 13.50 8.67 -10.83
N SER A 123 13.04 7.84 -9.89
CA SER A 123 11.61 7.53 -9.70
C SER A 123 10.81 8.77 -9.32
N LEU A 124 11.33 9.62 -8.43
CA LEU A 124 10.65 10.86 -8.05
C LEU A 124 10.60 11.86 -9.21
N ASN A 125 11.70 12.06 -9.95
CA ASN A 125 11.77 13.01 -11.06
C ASN A 125 10.95 12.57 -12.28
N LYS A 126 10.70 11.26 -12.43
CA LYS A 126 9.82 10.71 -13.47
C LYS A 126 8.39 11.24 -13.35
N TRP A 127 7.89 11.36 -12.12
CA TRP A 127 6.48 11.71 -11.86
C TRP A 127 6.30 13.15 -11.35
N HIS A 128 7.36 13.81 -10.87
CA HIS A 128 7.28 15.11 -10.20
C HIS A 128 8.27 16.13 -10.74
N GLY A 129 7.82 17.39 -10.83
CA GLY A 129 8.70 18.54 -11.08
C GLY A 129 9.44 18.96 -9.81
N LEU A 130 10.73 18.63 -9.69
CA LEU A 130 11.47 18.79 -8.42
C LEU A 130 12.08 20.18 -8.19
N THR A 131 12.33 20.94 -9.25
CA THR A 131 13.15 22.16 -9.20
C THR A 131 12.67 23.18 -8.16
N ALA A 132 11.36 23.46 -8.11
CA ALA A 132 10.81 24.42 -7.15
C ALA A 132 10.93 23.92 -5.71
N SER A 133 10.65 22.64 -5.46
CA SER A 133 10.69 22.02 -4.14
C SER A 133 12.13 21.97 -3.62
N LEU A 134 13.08 21.55 -4.45
CA LEU A 134 14.49 21.48 -4.09
C LEU A 134 15.11 22.86 -3.83
N ARG A 135 14.75 23.87 -4.63
CA ARG A 135 15.19 25.26 -4.36
C ARG A 135 14.67 25.77 -3.02
N ARG A 136 13.44 25.40 -2.65
CA ARG A 136 12.85 25.75 -1.36
C ARG A 136 13.55 25.04 -0.20
N VAL A 137 13.91 23.77 -0.36
CA VAL A 137 14.73 23.03 0.64
C VAL A 137 16.09 23.67 0.83
N LEU A 138 16.73 24.10 -0.26
CA LEU A 138 18.05 24.72 -0.26
C LEU A 138 18.06 26.21 0.12
N ASN A 139 16.89 26.84 0.29
CA ASN A 139 16.74 28.29 0.46
C ASN A 139 17.47 29.10 -0.64
N THR A 140 17.52 28.58 -1.88
CA THR A 140 18.21 29.23 -3.00
C THR A 140 17.27 30.06 -3.87
N PRO A 141 17.70 31.25 -4.35
CA PRO A 141 16.87 32.08 -5.23
C PRO A 141 16.60 31.41 -6.58
N ALA A 142 15.45 31.74 -7.19
CA ALA A 142 15.00 31.17 -8.46
C ALA A 142 15.93 31.45 -9.66
N SER A 143 16.81 32.46 -9.56
CA SER A 143 17.79 32.83 -10.58
C SER A 143 18.93 31.82 -10.73
N ASN A 144 19.12 30.92 -9.76
CA ASN A 144 20.19 29.93 -9.83
C ASN A 144 19.82 28.82 -10.83
N LYS A 145 20.52 28.77 -11.97
CA LYS A 145 20.38 27.73 -13.00
C LYS A 145 21.13 26.49 -12.53
N GLY A 146 20.40 25.50 -12.05
CA GLY A 146 20.93 24.18 -11.73
C GLY A 146 20.02 23.10 -12.30
N SER A 147 20.60 22.00 -12.78
CA SER A 147 19.81 20.83 -13.18
C SER A 147 19.11 20.24 -11.95
N PRO A 148 17.96 19.56 -12.11
CA PRO A 148 17.28 18.90 -11.00
C PRO A 148 18.18 17.91 -10.24
N ALA A 149 19.07 17.21 -10.96
CA ALA A 149 20.05 16.30 -10.37
C ALA A 149 21.07 17.04 -9.48
N ALA A 150 21.66 18.14 -9.97
CA ALA A 150 22.60 18.92 -9.16
C ALA A 150 21.93 19.57 -7.93
N LEU A 151 20.66 19.96 -8.04
CA LEU A 151 19.87 20.44 -6.90
C LEU A 151 19.57 19.31 -5.92
N TRP A 152 19.32 18.10 -6.41
CA TRP A 152 19.09 16.92 -5.58
C TRP A 152 20.33 16.59 -4.75
N ASP A 153 21.50 16.42 -5.38
CA ASP A 153 22.73 16.06 -4.69
C ASP A 153 23.09 17.07 -3.60
N ARG A 154 22.92 18.37 -3.90
CA ARG A 154 23.12 19.45 -2.92
C ARG A 154 22.11 19.38 -1.77
N ALA A 155 20.85 19.06 -2.07
CA ALA A 155 19.81 18.97 -1.06
C ALA A 155 20.02 17.75 -0.15
N VAL A 156 20.43 16.60 -0.71
CA VAL A 156 20.81 15.41 0.06
C VAL A 156 22.00 15.72 0.96
N LEU A 157 23.05 16.37 0.44
CA LEU A 157 24.21 16.76 1.24
C LEU A 157 23.83 17.71 2.39
N THR A 158 23.00 18.72 2.09
CA THR A 158 22.53 19.70 3.08
C THR A 158 21.63 19.06 4.14
N MET A 159 20.77 18.12 3.76
CA MET A 159 19.95 17.39 4.72
C MET A 159 20.77 16.38 5.53
N SER A 160 21.82 15.79 4.95
CA SER A 160 22.70 14.84 5.64
C SER A 160 23.44 15.48 6.81
N THR A 161 23.78 16.77 6.72
CA THR A 161 24.38 17.53 7.84
C THR A 161 23.37 17.94 8.90
N GLN A 162 22.08 17.99 8.57
CA GLN A 162 20.99 18.35 9.47
C GLN A 162 20.29 17.15 10.11
N CYS A 163 20.40 15.96 9.52
CA CYS A 163 19.78 14.75 10.02
C CYS A 163 20.47 14.25 11.29
N ASN A 164 19.67 13.82 12.27
CA ASN A 164 20.18 13.20 13.47
C ASN A 164 20.82 11.84 13.14
N ALA A 165 22.09 11.66 13.51
CA ALA A 165 22.83 10.42 13.30
C ALA A 165 22.14 9.22 13.96
N ASP A 166 21.57 9.40 15.15
CA ASP A 166 20.86 8.34 15.87
C ASP A 166 19.61 7.85 15.13
N GLU A 167 18.95 8.74 14.40
CA GLU A 167 17.75 8.40 13.63
C GLU A 167 18.11 7.61 12.37
N ILE A 168 19.23 7.96 11.73
CA ILE A 168 19.77 7.21 10.59
C ILE A 168 20.22 5.82 11.03
N ASP A 169 20.88 5.74 12.19
CA ASP A 169 21.32 4.48 12.77
C ASP A 169 20.14 3.57 13.14
N ARG A 170 19.01 4.13 13.61
CA ARG A 170 17.77 3.36 13.82
C ARG A 170 17.21 2.82 12.50
N VAL A 171 17.20 3.63 11.45
CA VAL A 171 16.73 3.22 10.13
C VAL A 171 17.64 2.16 9.52
N LEU A 172 18.96 2.20 9.77
CA LEU A 172 19.89 1.20 9.25
C LEU A 172 19.96 -0.05 10.12
N GLY A 173 19.72 0.07 11.42
CA GLY A 173 19.64 -1.07 12.35
C GLY A 173 20.91 -1.91 12.43
N PHE A 174 22.03 -1.47 11.87
CA PHE A 174 23.29 -2.21 11.88
C PHE A 174 23.76 -2.38 13.32
N GLY A 175 23.93 -3.64 13.75
CA GLY A 175 24.52 -3.94 15.06
C GLY A 175 25.99 -3.51 15.14
N GLU A 176 26.56 -3.42 16.34
CA GLU A 176 27.99 -3.07 16.51
C GLU A 176 28.93 -3.96 15.67
N LYS A 177 28.57 -5.24 15.48
CA LYS A 177 29.32 -6.17 14.63
C LYS A 177 29.24 -5.85 13.15
N GLU A 178 28.10 -5.41 12.63
CA GLU A 178 27.92 -5.08 11.21
C GLU A 178 28.53 -3.72 10.89
N LYS A 179 28.43 -2.76 11.81
CA LYS A 179 29.11 -1.45 11.70
C LYS A 179 30.62 -1.57 11.59
N ASN A 180 31.23 -2.57 12.23
CA ASN A 180 32.67 -2.84 12.17
C ASN A 180 33.10 -3.56 10.87
N VAL A 181 32.15 -4.14 10.12
CA VAL A 181 32.41 -4.86 8.86
C VAL A 181 32.25 -3.92 7.66
N LEU A 182 31.36 -2.93 7.75
CA LEU A 182 31.14 -1.95 6.69
C LEU A 182 32.35 -1.02 6.55
N SER A 183 32.77 -0.80 5.31
CA SER A 183 33.70 0.28 5.00
C SER A 183 33.06 1.65 5.25
N VAL A 184 33.90 2.67 5.46
CA VAL A 184 33.44 4.06 5.63
C VAL A 184 32.64 4.53 4.40
N GLU A 185 33.02 4.06 3.22
CA GLU A 185 32.34 4.38 1.95
C GLU A 185 30.94 3.75 1.90
N GLU A 186 30.81 2.46 2.20
CA GLU A 186 29.52 1.76 2.25
C GLU A 186 28.58 2.39 3.28
N ALA A 187 29.08 2.68 4.48
CA ALA A 187 28.29 3.37 5.51
C ALA A 187 27.79 4.75 5.04
N SER A 188 28.60 5.48 4.27
CA SER A 188 28.20 6.75 3.67
C SER A 188 27.11 6.56 2.61
N TYR A 189 27.19 5.53 1.77
CA TYR A 189 26.16 5.24 0.75
C TYR A 189 24.80 4.88 1.37
N PHE A 190 24.79 4.08 2.44
CA PHE A 190 23.57 3.76 3.18
C PHE A 190 22.95 4.99 3.81
N LYS A 191 23.78 5.81 4.47
CA LYS A 191 23.36 7.09 5.06
C LYS A 191 22.76 8.02 4.00
N GLU A 192 23.41 8.16 2.84
CA GLU A 192 22.92 8.99 1.74
C GLU A 192 21.53 8.54 1.29
N SER A 193 21.32 7.24 1.13
CA SER A 193 20.06 6.68 0.63
C SER A 193 18.90 6.85 1.63
N VAL A 194 19.17 6.77 2.94
CA VAL A 194 18.18 7.12 3.99
C VAL A 194 17.80 8.60 3.92
N VAL A 195 18.80 9.48 3.82
CA VAL A 195 18.57 10.94 3.73
C VAL A 195 17.80 11.29 2.45
N ALA A 196 18.13 10.63 1.33
CA ALA A 196 17.44 10.77 0.06
C ALA A 196 15.95 10.39 0.16
N LEU A 197 15.61 9.29 0.85
CA LEU A 197 14.22 8.90 1.04
C LEU A 197 13.44 9.93 1.88
N LYS A 198 14.06 10.46 2.95
CA LYS A 198 13.48 11.55 3.76
C LYS A 198 13.28 12.83 2.95
N LEU A 199 14.25 13.19 2.11
CA LEU A 199 14.14 14.32 1.19
C LEU A 199 12.98 14.12 0.21
N ALA A 200 12.81 12.93 -0.36
CA ALA A 200 11.71 12.61 -1.27
C ALA A 200 10.35 12.81 -0.59
N LYS A 201 10.18 12.27 0.63
CA LYS A 201 8.96 12.45 1.42
C LYS A 201 8.65 13.94 1.65
N LYS A 202 9.66 14.70 2.10
CA LYS A 202 9.55 16.15 2.33
C LYS A 202 9.16 16.90 1.05
N VAL A 203 9.72 16.52 -0.10
CA VAL A 203 9.38 17.11 -1.41
C VAL A 203 7.91 16.87 -1.75
N ILE A 204 7.41 15.65 -1.57
CA ILE A 204 5.99 15.32 -1.83
C ILE A 204 5.07 16.07 -0.86
N GLU A 205 5.39 16.12 0.44
CA GLU A 205 4.62 16.87 1.44
C GLU A 205 4.55 18.36 1.09
N MET A 206 5.65 18.98 0.66
CA MET A 206 5.65 20.37 0.20
C MET A 206 4.74 20.57 -1.02
N GLN A 207 4.80 19.67 -2.00
CA GLN A 207 3.97 19.76 -3.19
C GLN A 207 2.49 19.53 -2.88
N GLN A 208 2.17 18.64 -1.94
CA GLN A 208 0.81 18.45 -1.42
C GLN A 208 0.32 19.72 -0.73
N GLY A 209 1.16 20.36 0.09
CA GLY A 209 0.86 21.64 0.74
C GLY A 209 0.52 22.76 -0.25
N TRP A 210 1.17 22.79 -1.42
CA TRP A 210 0.84 23.78 -2.48
C TRP A 210 -0.55 23.54 -3.11
N ARG A 211 -1.08 22.33 -3.01
CA ARG A 211 -2.38 21.93 -3.58
C ARG A 211 -3.52 21.98 -2.57
N ALA A 212 -3.21 22.20 -1.28
CA ALA A 212 -4.15 22.21 -0.16
C ALA A 212 -5.43 23.00 -0.44
N ASN A 213 -5.29 24.27 -0.81
CA ASN A 213 -6.43 25.16 -1.04
C ASN A 213 -7.31 24.69 -2.21
N ALA A 214 -6.69 24.12 -3.26
CA ALA A 214 -7.41 23.61 -4.41
C ALA A 214 -8.18 22.32 -4.07
N ILE A 215 -7.59 21.45 -3.24
CA ILE A 215 -8.26 20.25 -2.71
C ILE A 215 -9.44 20.65 -1.81
N ALA A 216 -9.23 21.59 -0.89
CA ALA A 216 -10.29 22.10 -0.02
C ALA A 216 -11.46 22.70 -0.83
N HIS A 217 -11.16 23.48 -1.87
CA HIS A 217 -12.18 24.01 -2.78
C HIS A 217 -12.92 22.89 -3.52
N MET A 218 -12.19 21.91 -4.08
CA MET A 218 -12.77 20.76 -4.79
C MET A 218 -13.73 19.96 -3.90
N ASN A 219 -13.34 19.68 -2.65
CA ASN A 219 -14.18 18.95 -1.69
C ASN A 219 -15.45 19.74 -1.34
N ARG A 220 -15.37 21.07 -1.21
CA ARG A 220 -16.54 21.93 -0.90
C ARG A 220 -17.53 22.03 -2.05
N THR A 221 -17.04 22.07 -3.29
CA THR A 221 -17.90 22.23 -4.48
C THR A 221 -18.38 20.91 -5.06
N GLY A 222 -17.88 19.77 -4.56
CA GLY A 222 -18.15 18.44 -5.14
C GLY A 222 -17.52 18.27 -6.53
N GLY A 223 -16.52 19.08 -6.87
CA GLY A 223 -15.82 18.99 -8.15
C GLY A 223 -14.89 17.77 -8.23
N PHE A 224 -14.40 17.47 -9.42
CA PHE A 224 -13.42 16.42 -9.65
C PHE A 224 -12.18 16.96 -10.38
N SER A 225 -11.00 16.59 -9.89
CA SER A 225 -9.73 16.83 -10.58
C SER A 225 -8.82 15.64 -10.38
N ARG A 226 -8.46 15.00 -11.50
CA ARG A 226 -7.54 13.86 -11.50
C ARG A 226 -6.20 14.20 -10.88
N THR A 227 -5.61 15.34 -11.21
CA THR A 227 -4.30 15.76 -10.70
C THR A 227 -4.31 15.99 -9.19
N LEU A 228 -5.34 16.64 -8.66
CA LEU A 228 -5.48 16.87 -7.22
C LEU A 228 -5.71 15.55 -6.48
N THR A 229 -6.55 14.69 -7.05
CA THR A 229 -6.86 13.36 -6.52
C THR A 229 -5.62 12.46 -6.46
N HIS A 230 -4.88 12.37 -7.57
CA HIS A 230 -3.61 11.64 -7.62
C HIS A 230 -2.61 12.18 -6.60
N SER A 231 -2.56 13.48 -6.36
CA SER A 231 -1.57 14.03 -5.43
C SER A 231 -1.69 13.51 -3.99
N SER A 232 -2.87 13.01 -3.60
CA SER A 232 -3.08 12.39 -2.29
C SER A 232 -2.43 11.02 -2.12
N THR A 233 -2.06 10.36 -3.23
CA THR A 233 -1.49 9.01 -3.27
C THR A 233 -0.04 9.01 -3.78
N ASP A 234 0.61 10.16 -3.94
CA ASP A 234 1.96 10.26 -4.52
C ASP A 234 3.02 9.52 -3.71
N TRP A 235 2.98 9.64 -2.39
CA TRP A 235 3.95 8.99 -1.50
C TRP A 235 3.87 7.44 -1.54
N PRO A 236 2.72 6.80 -1.29
CA PRO A 236 2.64 5.34 -1.37
C PRO A 236 2.99 4.83 -2.77
N LEU A 237 2.65 5.56 -3.83
CA LEU A 237 2.99 5.15 -5.20
C LEU A 237 4.48 5.23 -5.51
N LEU A 238 5.19 6.25 -5.00
CA LEU A 238 6.65 6.30 -5.11
C LEU A 238 7.31 5.11 -4.40
N LEU A 239 6.84 4.77 -3.19
CA LEU A 239 7.37 3.64 -2.44
C LEU A 239 7.11 2.31 -3.16
N LEU A 240 5.93 2.13 -3.74
CA LEU A 240 5.61 0.95 -4.55
C LEU A 240 6.52 0.84 -5.78
N ASP A 241 6.76 1.94 -6.49
CA ASP A 241 7.68 1.96 -7.64
C ASP A 241 9.11 1.57 -7.20
N LEU A 242 9.61 2.15 -6.11
CA LEU A 242 10.94 1.84 -5.57
C LEU A 242 11.08 0.38 -5.09
N LEU A 243 10.08 -0.13 -4.37
CA LEU A 243 10.06 -1.52 -3.93
C LEU A 243 9.98 -2.49 -5.11
N SER A 244 9.21 -2.15 -6.14
CA SER A 244 9.14 -2.93 -7.38
C SER A 244 10.50 -2.97 -8.08
N GLN A 245 11.18 -1.84 -8.18
CA GLN A 245 12.53 -1.77 -8.73
C GLN A 245 13.53 -2.59 -7.90
N ALA A 246 13.40 -2.59 -6.58
CA ALA A 246 14.23 -3.36 -5.66
C ALA A 246 13.99 -4.88 -5.69
N ALA A 247 12.87 -5.34 -6.26
CA ALA A 247 12.35 -6.71 -6.13
C ALA A 247 13.24 -7.85 -6.68
N GLU A 248 14.41 -7.54 -7.25
CA GLU A 248 15.36 -8.51 -7.81
C GLU A 248 16.76 -8.39 -7.20
N ILE A 249 17.04 -7.29 -6.49
CA ILE A 249 18.38 -6.95 -6.02
C ILE A 249 18.61 -7.60 -4.64
N HIS A 250 19.77 -8.22 -4.44
CA HIS A 250 20.15 -8.86 -3.16
C HIS A 250 19.16 -9.91 -2.64
N HIS A 251 18.41 -10.56 -3.54
CA HIS A 251 17.32 -11.46 -3.17
C HIS A 251 16.30 -10.75 -2.24
N PHE A 252 15.88 -9.54 -2.58
CA PHE A 252 14.80 -8.84 -1.88
C PHE A 252 13.50 -9.02 -2.67
N GLN A 253 12.51 -9.72 -2.12
CA GLN A 253 11.25 -10.01 -2.80
C GLN A 253 10.04 -9.46 -2.03
N PRO A 254 9.68 -8.17 -2.25
CA PRO A 254 8.57 -7.53 -1.58
C PRO A 254 7.24 -7.96 -2.16
N LYS A 255 6.23 -8.01 -1.30
CA LYS A 255 4.82 -8.17 -1.66
C LYS A 255 3.94 -7.40 -0.68
N LEU A 256 2.75 -7.01 -1.11
CA LEU A 256 1.83 -6.19 -0.32
C LEU A 256 0.43 -6.81 -0.30
N VAL A 257 -0.13 -6.93 0.89
CA VAL A 257 -1.53 -7.30 1.11
C VAL A 257 -2.27 -6.09 1.67
N LEU A 258 -3.31 -5.65 0.96
CA LEU A 258 -4.23 -4.61 1.40
C LEU A 258 -5.56 -5.24 1.76
N ASN A 259 -5.81 -5.38 3.06
CA ASN A 259 -7.04 -5.95 3.58
C ASN A 259 -8.12 -4.88 3.80
N ASN A 260 -9.35 -5.25 3.49
CA ASN A 260 -10.54 -4.41 3.67
C ASN A 260 -10.44 -3.08 2.92
N ILE A 261 -9.94 -3.12 1.68
CA ILE A 261 -9.74 -1.93 0.84
C ILE A 261 -11.02 -1.09 0.68
N GLU A 262 -12.19 -1.73 0.74
CA GLU A 262 -13.50 -1.06 0.69
C GLU A 262 -13.76 -0.07 1.83
N VAL A 263 -13.05 -0.21 2.95
CA VAL A 263 -13.19 0.69 4.10
C VAL A 263 -12.78 2.11 3.73
N LEU A 264 -11.82 2.28 2.81
CA LEU A 264 -11.36 3.61 2.36
C LEU A 264 -12.50 4.43 1.72
N LYS A 265 -13.46 3.79 1.03
CA LYS A 265 -14.62 4.49 0.44
C LYS A 265 -15.48 5.18 1.49
N HIS A 266 -15.50 4.65 2.70
CA HIS A 266 -16.32 5.14 3.80
C HIS A 266 -15.51 5.93 4.83
N ALA A 267 -14.20 6.09 4.63
CA ALA A 267 -13.32 6.77 5.57
C ALA A 267 -13.70 8.25 5.73
N THR A 268 -13.68 8.72 6.98
CA THR A 268 -14.01 10.11 7.30
C THR A 268 -12.82 11.02 7.02
N VAL A 269 -13.08 12.17 6.41
CA VAL A 269 -12.05 13.19 6.18
C VAL A 269 -11.96 14.06 7.43
N ASN A 270 -10.77 14.11 8.04
CA ASN A 270 -10.50 14.90 9.24
C ASN A 270 -9.42 15.99 9.02
N ASP A 271 -8.87 16.10 7.82
CA ASP A 271 -7.87 17.09 7.45
C ASP A 271 -8.25 17.84 6.17
N GLU A 272 -7.90 19.14 6.09
CA GLU A 272 -8.22 19.97 4.92
C GLU A 272 -7.34 19.63 3.68
N PHE A 273 -6.33 18.78 3.86
CA PHE A 273 -5.34 18.42 2.87
C PHE A 273 -5.66 17.13 2.10
N SER A 274 -6.65 16.36 2.55
CA SER A 274 -7.04 15.11 1.90
C SER A 274 -8.22 15.32 0.96
N VAL A 275 -8.23 14.51 -0.10
CA VAL A 275 -9.44 14.29 -0.89
C VAL A 275 -10.43 13.42 -0.12
N THR A 276 -11.65 13.29 -0.62
CA THR A 276 -12.65 12.40 -0.01
C THR A 276 -12.20 10.94 -0.04
N GLY A 277 -12.69 10.13 0.91
CA GLY A 277 -12.41 8.68 0.99
C GLY A 277 -12.59 7.94 -0.34
N PRO A 278 -13.72 8.11 -1.06
CA PRO A 278 -13.92 7.51 -2.37
C PRO A 278 -12.87 7.93 -3.41
N LEU A 279 -12.53 9.22 -3.49
CA LEU A 279 -11.52 9.71 -4.45
C LEU A 279 -10.13 9.16 -4.13
N TYR A 280 -9.75 9.10 -2.85
CA TYR A 280 -8.48 8.51 -2.43
C TYR A 280 -8.42 7.03 -2.79
N HIS A 281 -9.47 6.30 -2.44
CA HIS A 281 -9.64 4.88 -2.70
C HIS A 281 -9.48 4.57 -4.20
N ASP A 282 -10.25 5.25 -5.05
CA ASP A 282 -10.24 5.02 -6.50
C ASP A 282 -8.88 5.41 -7.11
N SER A 283 -8.30 6.51 -6.63
CA SER A 283 -6.95 6.94 -7.03
C SER A 283 -5.89 5.90 -6.71
N LEU A 284 -5.94 5.31 -5.52
CA LEU A 284 -4.95 4.35 -5.06
C LEU A 284 -4.99 3.09 -5.93
N ILE A 285 -6.18 2.52 -6.12
CA ILE A 285 -6.38 1.33 -6.97
C ILE A 285 -5.97 1.62 -8.41
N TRP A 286 -6.44 2.73 -8.98
CA TRP A 286 -6.12 3.08 -10.37
C TRP A 286 -4.62 3.18 -10.59
N ARG A 287 -3.91 3.84 -9.67
CA ARG A 287 -2.47 4.03 -9.82
C ARG A 287 -1.67 2.76 -9.56
N ILE A 288 -2.12 1.88 -8.66
CA ILE A 288 -1.52 0.56 -8.47
C ILE A 288 -1.60 -0.26 -9.76
N ILE A 289 -2.77 -0.28 -10.40
CA ILE A 289 -2.98 -0.96 -11.69
C ILE A 289 -2.10 -0.35 -12.77
N ALA A 290 -2.10 0.99 -12.87
CA ALA A 290 -1.27 1.68 -13.85
C ALA A 290 0.22 1.39 -13.64
N LEU A 291 0.68 1.26 -12.39
CA LEU A 291 2.06 0.87 -12.09
C LEU A 291 2.34 -0.57 -12.55
N GLY A 292 1.45 -1.52 -12.24
CA GLY A 292 1.56 -2.90 -12.70
C GLY A 292 1.60 -3.02 -14.22
N ALA A 293 0.65 -2.39 -14.92
CA ALA A 293 0.50 -2.50 -16.37
C ALA A 293 1.65 -1.84 -17.15
N ASN A 294 2.18 -0.72 -16.66
CA ASN A 294 3.21 0.05 -17.38
C ASN A 294 4.65 -0.28 -16.95
N GLU A 295 4.85 -0.63 -15.67
CA GLU A 295 6.20 -0.74 -15.08
C GLU A 295 6.49 -2.12 -14.46
N GLN A 296 5.46 -2.98 -14.33
CA GLN A 296 5.48 -4.23 -13.56
C GLN A 296 5.80 -3.99 -12.07
N CYS A 297 4.78 -4.08 -11.23
CA CYS A 297 4.92 -3.82 -9.80
C CYS A 297 5.22 -5.10 -9.00
N LEU A 298 5.63 -4.95 -7.75
CA LEU A 298 5.64 -6.06 -6.79
C LEU A 298 4.26 -6.74 -6.70
N PRO A 299 4.16 -8.03 -6.29
CA PRO A 299 2.88 -8.69 -6.06
C PRO A 299 2.01 -7.94 -5.05
N ILE A 300 0.82 -7.50 -5.48
CA ILE A 300 -0.16 -6.79 -4.64
C ILE A 300 -1.46 -7.60 -4.61
N ILE A 301 -1.90 -7.95 -3.40
CA ILE A 301 -3.14 -8.68 -3.14
C ILE A 301 -4.14 -7.74 -2.46
N LEU A 302 -5.21 -7.42 -3.16
CA LEU A 302 -6.33 -6.65 -2.62
C LEU A 302 -7.37 -7.63 -2.07
N VAL A 303 -7.66 -7.53 -0.79
CA VAL A 303 -8.68 -8.37 -0.14
C VAL A 303 -9.89 -7.52 0.14
N THR A 304 -11.04 -7.95 -0.37
CA THR A 304 -12.30 -7.21 -0.20
C THR A 304 -13.47 -8.15 0.04
N SER A 305 -14.46 -7.65 0.77
CA SER A 305 -15.75 -8.34 0.88
C SER A 305 -16.84 -7.77 -0.01
N ASP A 306 -16.53 -6.70 -0.74
CA ASP A 306 -17.46 -6.04 -1.65
C ASP A 306 -17.29 -6.61 -3.08
N GLY A 307 -18.34 -7.25 -3.58
CA GLY A 307 -18.38 -7.79 -4.95
C GLY A 307 -18.43 -6.70 -6.03
N TYR A 308 -18.71 -5.43 -5.66
CA TYR A 308 -18.70 -4.30 -6.58
C TYR A 308 -17.33 -4.14 -7.29
N TYR A 309 -16.24 -4.52 -6.62
CA TYR A 309 -14.87 -4.45 -7.16
C TYR A 309 -14.58 -5.44 -8.28
N SER A 310 -15.30 -6.57 -8.39
CA SER A 310 -15.06 -7.49 -9.50
C SER A 310 -15.83 -7.09 -10.76
N TYR A 311 -16.93 -6.34 -10.63
CA TYR A 311 -17.80 -5.97 -11.77
C TYR A 311 -17.59 -4.55 -12.31
N GLU A 312 -17.52 -3.51 -11.47
CA GLU A 312 -17.33 -2.14 -11.95
C GLU A 312 -15.85 -1.84 -12.24
N ALA A 313 -14.91 -2.45 -11.51
CA ALA A 313 -13.51 -2.39 -11.93
C ALA A 313 -13.28 -3.11 -13.28
N PHE A 314 -14.17 -4.02 -13.69
CA PHE A 314 -14.18 -4.55 -15.05
C PHE A 314 -14.67 -3.50 -16.08
N LEU A 315 -15.71 -2.73 -15.75
CA LEU A 315 -16.28 -1.69 -16.62
C LEU A 315 -15.38 -0.45 -16.73
N ASP A 316 -14.87 0.04 -15.60
CA ASP A 316 -14.06 1.26 -15.51
C ASP A 316 -12.67 1.09 -16.11
N PHE A 317 -12.12 -0.12 -16.06
CA PHE A 317 -10.77 -0.40 -16.56
C PHE A 317 -10.76 -1.09 -17.94
N GLY A 318 -11.88 -1.62 -18.42
CA GLY A 318 -12.06 -2.07 -19.81
C GLY A 318 -11.28 -3.33 -20.23
N TYR A 319 -10.58 -4.00 -19.31
CA TYR A 319 -9.83 -5.23 -19.58
C TYR A 319 -10.09 -6.27 -18.49
N MET A 320 -10.67 -7.42 -18.87
CA MET A 320 -10.89 -8.56 -17.97
C MET A 320 -9.60 -9.10 -17.35
N GLU A 321 -8.46 -8.84 -17.98
CA GLU A 321 -7.18 -9.35 -17.54
C GLU A 321 -6.62 -8.53 -16.37
N ILE A 322 -6.97 -7.24 -16.21
CA ILE A 322 -6.32 -6.33 -15.24
C ILE A 322 -6.34 -6.85 -13.79
N PHE A 323 -7.37 -7.62 -13.43
CA PHE A 323 -7.42 -8.31 -12.15
C PHE A 323 -7.60 -9.80 -12.37
N ILE A 324 -6.79 -10.58 -11.66
CA ILE A 324 -7.11 -11.99 -11.47
C ILE A 324 -8.06 -12.07 -10.26
N SER A 325 -9.37 -11.98 -10.53
CA SER A 325 -10.40 -12.26 -9.53
C SER A 325 -10.49 -13.77 -9.30
N ARG A 326 -10.21 -14.23 -8.08
CA ARG A 326 -10.43 -15.63 -7.67
C ARG A 326 -11.58 -15.66 -6.69
N GLU A 327 -12.78 -15.67 -7.27
CA GLU A 327 -14.03 -15.60 -6.54
C GLU A 327 -14.25 -16.84 -5.65
N THR A 328 -14.54 -16.59 -4.38
CA THR A 328 -15.10 -17.48 -3.34
C THR A 328 -14.21 -18.53 -2.65
N PHE A 329 -14.12 -18.39 -1.32
CA PHE A 329 -14.00 -19.51 -0.39
C PHE A 329 -15.36 -20.20 -0.28
N GLY A 330 -15.44 -21.45 -0.68
CA GLY A 330 -16.57 -22.32 -0.35
C GLY A 330 -16.21 -23.13 0.88
N TRP A 331 -16.80 -22.79 2.02
CA TRP A 331 -17.08 -23.81 3.02
C TRP A 331 -18.35 -24.50 2.57
N THR A 332 -18.36 -25.83 2.52
CA THR A 332 -19.62 -26.55 2.55
C THR A 332 -20.41 -26.14 3.81
N PRO A 333 -21.75 -26.22 3.84
CA PRO A 333 -22.53 -25.94 5.04
C PRO A 333 -21.98 -26.66 6.30
N GLN A 334 -21.41 -27.86 6.11
CA GLN A 334 -20.76 -28.66 7.14
C GLN A 334 -19.41 -28.08 7.60
N GLU A 335 -18.58 -27.59 6.69
CA GLU A 335 -17.31 -26.90 7.02
C GLU A 335 -17.57 -25.52 7.66
N ALA A 336 -18.65 -24.84 7.24
CA ALA A 336 -19.08 -23.59 7.84
C ALA A 336 -19.57 -23.79 9.27
N GLN A 337 -20.35 -24.85 9.52
CA GLN A 337 -20.78 -25.24 10.87
C GLN A 337 -19.61 -25.57 11.81
N MET A 338 -18.50 -26.12 11.31
CA MET A 338 -17.32 -26.43 12.14
C MET A 338 -16.50 -25.19 12.53
N HIS A 339 -16.56 -24.11 11.74
CA HIS A 339 -15.78 -22.89 11.96
C HIS A 339 -16.60 -21.70 12.47
N MET A 340 -17.95 -21.78 12.41
CA MET A 340 -18.86 -20.79 12.98
C MET A 340 -19.30 -21.20 14.39
N VAL A 341 -19.17 -20.29 15.35
CA VAL A 341 -19.56 -20.51 16.74
C VAL A 341 -21.10 -20.49 16.82
N THR A 342 -21.70 -21.56 17.33
CA THR A 342 -23.17 -21.79 17.38
C THR A 342 -23.95 -20.73 18.17
N ASP A 343 -23.26 -19.92 18.95
CA ASP A 343 -23.85 -18.86 19.77
C ASP A 343 -24.18 -17.59 18.96
N TYR A 344 -23.71 -17.49 17.71
CA TYR A 344 -23.77 -16.26 16.91
C TYR A 344 -24.57 -16.35 15.60
N PHE A 345 -24.86 -17.55 15.10
CA PHE A 345 -25.60 -17.75 13.86
C PHE A 345 -26.68 -18.82 14.03
N SER A 346 -27.90 -18.50 13.65
CA SER A 346 -28.96 -19.50 13.55
C SER A 346 -28.69 -20.47 12.39
N HIS A 347 -29.18 -21.70 12.49
CA HIS A 347 -29.02 -22.70 11.41
C HIS A 347 -29.52 -22.17 10.05
N SER A 348 -30.59 -21.38 10.04
CA SER A 348 -31.12 -20.74 8.83
C SER A 348 -30.18 -19.71 8.21
N GLU A 349 -29.41 -18.97 9.02
CA GLU A 349 -28.46 -17.97 8.53
C GLU A 349 -27.20 -18.64 7.94
N VAL A 350 -26.76 -19.74 8.55
CA VAL A 350 -25.62 -20.53 8.02
C VAL A 350 -25.92 -21.04 6.61
N TRP A 351 -27.14 -21.52 6.35
CA TRP A 351 -27.59 -22.00 5.03
C TRP A 351 -27.71 -20.90 3.96
N ILE A 352 -27.80 -19.63 4.36
CA ILE A 352 -27.86 -18.49 3.44
C ILE A 352 -26.45 -17.97 3.11
N LEU A 353 -25.49 -18.20 4.01
CA LEU A 353 -24.09 -17.75 3.91
C LEU A 353 -23.17 -18.76 3.21
N SER A 354 -23.54 -20.04 3.19
CA SER A 354 -22.95 -21.13 2.39
C SER A 354 -23.61 -21.25 1.02
#